data_AF-A0AAX7THG9-F1
#
_entry.id   AF-A0AAX7THG9-F1
#
_cell.length_a   1.000
_cell.length_b   1.000
_cell.length_c   1.000
_cell.angle_alpha   90.00
_cell.angle_beta   90.00
_cell.angle_gamma   90.00
#
_symmetry.space_group_name_H-M   'P 1'
#
loop_
_entity.id
_entity.type
_entity.pdbx_description
1 polymer ?
#
loop_
_entity_poly.entity_id
_entity_poly.type
_entity_poly.pdbx_seq_one_letter_code
_entity_poly.pdbx_strand_id
1 'polypeptide(L)'
;MSGSVSNTVPAITSSLSQLQALNGLFAIYKKQGPTSADVLNVLKEALLKEAGVKNPNPRKRKNQSLKMGHGGTLDSAASGVLGQQE
;
A
#
# COMPACT_ATOMS: atom_id res chain seq x y z
N MET A 1 -18.21 -33.77 -25.38
CA MET A 1 -17.58 -33.12 -24.21
C MET A 1 -16.33 -32.41 -24.67
N SER A 2 -16.31 -31.07 -24.68
CA SER A 2 -15.09 -30.27 -24.64
C SER A 2 -15.51 -28.84 -24.30
N GLY A 3 -15.52 -28.54 -23.00
CA GLY A 3 -15.75 -27.19 -22.49
C GLY A 3 -14.47 -26.39 -22.64
N SER A 4 -14.49 -25.36 -23.48
CA SER A 4 -13.42 -24.38 -23.57
C SER A 4 -13.42 -23.55 -22.29
N VAL A 5 -12.45 -23.80 -21.41
CA VAL A 5 -12.18 -22.96 -20.23
C VAL A 5 -11.50 -21.68 -20.68
N SER A 6 -12.31 -20.66 -21.02
CA SER A 6 -11.81 -19.30 -21.20
C SER A 6 -11.39 -18.75 -19.85
N ASN A 7 -10.10 -18.87 -19.53
CA ASN A 7 -9.49 -18.27 -18.34
C ASN A 7 -9.29 -16.78 -18.57
N THR A 8 -10.37 -16.01 -18.64
CA THR A 8 -10.30 -14.55 -18.68
C THR A 8 -10.11 -14.03 -17.26
N VAL A 9 -8.86 -13.77 -16.88
CA VAL A 9 -8.57 -12.87 -15.76
C VAL A 9 -9.20 -11.52 -16.14
N PRO A 10 -10.16 -10.99 -15.37
CA PRO A 10 -10.80 -9.73 -15.72
C PRO A 10 -9.70 -8.67 -15.82
N ALA A 11 -9.63 -7.96 -16.95
CA ALA A 11 -8.70 -6.85 -17.13
C ALA A 11 -8.92 -5.87 -15.98
N ILE A 12 -7.95 -5.75 -15.09
CA ILE A 12 -8.03 -4.84 -13.96
C ILE A 12 -7.90 -3.42 -14.53
N THR A 13 -9.03 -2.80 -14.83
CA THR A 13 -9.11 -1.54 -15.61
C THR A 13 -8.72 -0.30 -14.80
N SER A 14 -8.61 -0.39 -13.48
CA SER A 14 -8.17 0.73 -12.62
C SER A 14 -6.78 0.49 -12.04
N SER A 15 -5.91 1.51 -12.09
CA SER A 15 -4.57 1.48 -11.50
C SER A 15 -4.59 1.21 -9.99
N LEU A 16 -5.64 1.64 -9.29
CA LEU A 16 -5.90 1.31 -7.88
C LEU A 16 -6.06 -0.20 -7.69
N SER A 17 -6.93 -0.84 -8.49
CA SER A 17 -7.14 -2.28 -8.37
C SER A 17 -5.90 -3.09 -8.73
N GLN A 18 -5.07 -2.59 -9.67
CA GLN A 18 -3.78 -3.22 -9.97
C GLN A 18 -2.84 -3.11 -8.78
N LEU A 19 -2.71 -1.92 -8.20
CA LEU A 19 -1.90 -1.67 -7.00
C LEU A 19 -2.30 -2.59 -5.83
N GLN A 20 -3.60 -2.80 -5.63
CA GLN A 20 -4.10 -3.72 -4.61
C GLN A 20 -3.77 -5.18 -4.89
N ALA A 21 -3.72 -5.59 -6.16
CA ALA A 21 -3.44 -6.97 -6.57
C ALA A 21 -1.95 -7.35 -6.45
N LEU A 22 -1.05 -6.37 -6.37
CA LEU A 22 0.40 -6.61 -6.34
C LEU A 22 0.89 -7.26 -5.03
N ASN A 23 0.15 -7.15 -3.92
CA ASN A 23 0.55 -7.64 -2.59
C ASN A 23 2.03 -7.32 -2.25
N GLY A 24 2.47 -6.10 -2.58
CA GLY A 24 3.88 -5.74 -2.57
C GLY A 24 4.46 -5.49 -1.17
N LEU A 25 5.77 -5.69 -1.05
CA LEU A 25 6.58 -5.33 0.11
C LEU A 25 7.50 -4.15 -0.24
N PHE A 26 7.64 -3.21 0.70
CA PHE A 26 8.52 -2.05 0.56
C PHE A 26 9.57 -2.06 1.67
N ALA A 27 10.85 -1.97 1.30
CA ALA A 27 11.92 -1.64 2.23
C ALA A 27 12.08 -0.12 2.28
N ILE A 28 11.60 0.52 3.35
CA ILE A 28 11.58 1.98 3.46
C ILE A 28 12.66 2.42 4.44
N TYR A 29 13.61 3.23 4.00
CA TYR A 29 14.55 3.87 4.92
C TYR A 29 13.88 5.06 5.62
N LYS A 30 13.51 4.87 6.89
CA LYS A 30 12.99 5.92 7.76
C LYS A 30 14.13 6.77 8.31
N LYS A 31 14.02 8.09 8.11
CA LYS A 31 14.89 9.10 8.74
C LYS A 31 14.46 9.35 10.20
N GLN A 32 15.35 9.94 10.98
CA GLN A 32 15.03 10.43 12.33
C GLN A 32 14.04 11.60 12.25
N GLY A 33 13.12 11.71 13.21
CA GLY A 33 12.10 12.74 13.28
C GLY A 33 10.67 12.22 13.13
N PRO A 34 10.24 11.75 11.94
CA PRO A 34 8.88 11.25 11.73
C PRO A 34 8.65 9.92 12.45
N THR A 35 7.40 9.62 12.80
CA THR A 35 7.04 8.28 13.31
C THR A 35 7.04 7.26 12.18
N SER A 36 7.06 5.97 12.52
CA SER A 36 6.89 4.90 11.52
C SER A 36 5.55 4.99 10.77
N ALA A 37 4.49 5.46 11.45
CA ALA A 37 3.18 5.67 10.86
C ALA A 37 3.16 6.86 9.89
N ASP A 38 3.85 7.97 10.21
CA ASP A 38 3.93 9.14 9.33
C ASP A 38 4.57 8.77 7.99
N VAL A 39 5.67 8.00 8.03
CA VAL A 39 6.35 7.52 6.83
C VAL A 39 5.41 6.65 5.97
N LEU A 40 4.65 5.74 6.59
CA LEU A 40 3.67 4.94 5.85
C LEU A 40 2.53 5.78 5.28
N ASN A 41 2.05 6.80 5.99
CA ASN A 41 0.99 7.67 5.50
C ASN A 41 1.43 8.45 4.27
N VAL A 42 2.67 8.98 4.27
CA VAL A 42 3.25 9.66 3.10
C VAL A 42 3.37 8.71 1.90
N LEU A 43 3.87 7.49 2.11
CA LEU A 43 3.93 6.49 1.05
C LEU A 43 2.53 6.16 0.52
N LYS A 44 1.55 6.03 1.42
CA LYS A 44 0.16 5.72 1.07
C LYS A 44 -0.43 6.79 0.16
N GLU A 45 -0.23 8.04 0.52
CA GLU A 45 -0.71 9.19 -0.24
C GLU A 45 -0.07 9.26 -1.63
N ALA A 46 1.24 9.01 -1.73
CA ALA A 46 1.96 8.96 -3.01
C ALA A 46 1.38 7.87 -3.93
N LEU A 47 1.22 6.65 -3.43
CA LEU A 47 0.67 5.54 -4.21
C LEU A 47 -0.79 5.76 -4.63
N LEU A 48 -1.62 6.32 -3.74
CA LEU A 48 -3.00 6.66 -4.08
C LEU A 48 -3.08 7.75 -5.15
N LYS A 49 -2.18 8.74 -5.09
CA LYS A 49 -2.07 9.78 -6.11
C LYS A 49 -1.64 9.21 -7.46
N GLU A 50 -0.65 8.33 -7.49
CA GLU A 50 -0.22 7.63 -8.71
C GLU A 50 -1.34 6.75 -9.28
N ALA A 51 -2.13 6.10 -8.42
CA ALA A 51 -3.31 5.35 -8.80
C ALA A 51 -4.52 6.22 -9.20
N GLY A 52 -4.36 7.55 -9.30
CA GLY A 52 -5.41 8.46 -9.76
C GLY A 52 -6.55 8.69 -8.75
N VAL A 53 -6.38 8.28 -7.49
CA VAL A 53 -7.40 8.46 -6.45
C VAL A 53 -7.43 9.93 -6.01
N LYS A 54 -8.54 10.61 -6.31
CA LYS A 54 -8.77 12.00 -5.89
C LYS A 54 -9.41 12.04 -4.49
N ASN A 55 -8.93 12.91 -3.62
CA ASN A 55 -9.46 13.17 -2.28
C ASN A 55 -9.67 11.91 -1.42
N PRO A 56 -8.61 11.11 -1.16
CA PRO A 56 -8.73 9.97 -0.27
C PRO A 56 -9.15 10.45 1.13
N ASN A 57 -10.20 9.85 1.71
CA ASN A 57 -10.67 10.21 3.04
C ASN A 57 -9.91 9.40 4.11
N PRO A 58 -8.98 10.02 4.87
CA PRO A 58 -8.16 9.30 5.83
C PRO A 58 -8.95 8.77 7.03
N ARG A 59 -10.15 9.33 7.31
CA ARG A 59 -10.97 8.96 8.47
C ARG A 59 -11.85 7.73 8.25
N LYS A 60 -12.04 7.27 7.00
CA LYS A 60 -12.83 6.06 6.72
C LYS A 60 -12.00 4.79 6.97
N ARG A 61 -12.12 4.23 8.18
CA ARG A 61 -11.46 2.97 8.57
C ARG A 61 -12.02 1.72 7.86
N LYS A 62 -13.31 1.70 7.51
CA LYS A 62 -14.00 0.49 7.00
C LYS A 62 -13.81 0.25 5.50
N ASN A 63 -13.54 1.30 4.72
CA ASN A 63 -13.41 1.23 3.25
C ASN A 63 -12.15 1.98 2.80
N GLN A 64 -10.97 1.53 3.24
CA GLN A 64 -9.72 2.14 2.78
C GLN A 64 -9.42 1.71 1.35
N SER A 65 -9.11 2.68 0.48
CA SER A 65 -8.68 2.42 -0.91
C SER A 65 -7.40 1.61 -1.01
N LEU A 66 -6.51 1.71 -0.02
CA LEU A 66 -5.29 0.93 0.08
C LEU A 66 -5.02 0.64 1.57
N LYS A 67 -4.68 -0.59 1.91
CA LYS A 67 -4.27 -0.98 3.27
C LYS A 67 -2.77 -1.25 3.26
N MET A 68 -2.06 -0.70 4.24
CA MET A 68 -0.61 -0.87 4.39
C MET A 68 -0.27 -0.99 5.88
N GLY A 69 0.83 -1.68 6.18
CA GLY A 69 1.36 -1.84 7.53
C GLY A 69 2.89 -1.96 7.50
N HIS A 70 3.53 -1.92 8.66
CA HIS A 70 4.97 -2.11 8.84
C HIS A 70 5.23 -3.18 9.91
N GLY A 71 6.31 -3.94 9.77
CA GLY A 71 6.79 -4.88 10.79
C GLY A 71 7.65 -4.15 11.82
N GLY A 72 7.27 -4.26 13.10
CA GLY A 72 7.91 -3.51 14.18
C GLY A 72 7.69 -1.99 14.08
N THR A 73 7.97 -1.27 15.16
CA THR A 73 7.89 0.19 15.18
C THR A 73 9.26 0.73 15.55
N LEU A 74 9.83 1.56 14.68
CA LEU A 74 10.99 2.37 15.04
C LEU A 74 10.50 3.62 15.78
N ASP A 75 11.11 3.91 16.92
CA ASP A 75 10.88 5.16 17.66
C ASP A 75 11.14 6.38 16.77
N SER A 76 10.49 7.52 17.02
CA SER A 76 10.64 8.73 16.21
C SER A 76 12.09 9.20 16.08
N ALA A 77 12.91 9.04 17.12
CA ALA A 77 14.33 9.40 17.08
C ALA A 77 15.19 8.37 16.32
N ALA A 78 14.68 7.16 16.10
CA ALA A 78 15.42 6.10 15.40
C ALA A 78 15.39 6.30 13.87
N SER A 79 16.48 5.95 13.21
CA SER A 79 16.57 5.79 11.75
C SER A 79 16.86 4.35 11.40
N GLY A 80 16.46 3.93 10.20
CA GLY A 80 16.73 2.58 9.73
C GLY A 80 15.69 2.09 8.74
N VAL A 81 15.75 0.80 8.44
CA VAL A 81 14.82 0.16 7.51
C VAL A 81 13.53 -0.19 8.24
N LEU A 82 12.41 0.33 7.76
CA LEU A 82 11.07 -0.19 8.01
C LEU A 82 10.78 -1.26 6.96
N GLY A 83 10.61 -2.49 7.40
CA GLY A 83 10.25 -3.62 6.55
C GLY A 83 9.30 -4.54 7.29
N GLN A 84 8.51 -5.32 6.56
CA GLN A 84 7.81 -6.46 7.12
C GLN A 84 8.79 -7.63 7.12
N GLN A 85 9.18 -8.14 8.29
CA GLN A 85 9.58 -9.54 8.42
C GLN A 85 8.29 -10.31 8.69
N GLU A 86 8.12 -11.44 8.00
CA GLU A 86 7.08 -12.42 8.33
C GLU A 86 7.17 -12.87 9.79
#